data_AF-A0A969D8T1-F1
#
_entry.id   AF-A0A969D8T1-F1
#
_cell.length_a   1.000
_cell.length_b   1.000
_cell.length_c   1.000
_cell.angle_alpha   90.00
_cell.angle_beta   90.00
_cell.angle_gamma   90.00
#
_symmetry.space_group_name_H-M   'P 1'
#
loop_
_entity.id
_entity.type
_entity.pdbx_description
1 polymer ?
#
loop_
_entity_poly.entity_id
_entity_poly.type
_entity_poly.pdbx_seq_one_letter_code
_entity_poly.pdbx_strand_id
1 'polypeptide(L)'
;MLTLSDQEANLPVSVSEKKMEAERMHDVHLILENLFLREATSVRLILDCLYDIGSINLINERFANRPLNRVMKLVAKMTKPAFRFFALRWFQKNCPRLITNWLYTQVLFSGDFLKASPVPTADEG
;
A
#
# COMPACT_ATOMS: atom_id res chain seq x y z
N MET A 1 21.33 -33.60 35.53
CA MET A 1 19.86 -33.50 35.44
C MET A 1 19.52 -32.03 35.54
N LEU A 2 19.48 -31.33 34.40
CA LEU A 2 19.15 -29.90 34.32
C LEU A 2 17.73 -29.80 33.77
N THR A 3 16.92 -29.01 34.45
CA THR A 3 15.47 -28.89 34.34
C THR A 3 15.07 -28.33 32.97
N LEU A 4 14.44 -29.19 32.15
CA LEU A 4 13.76 -28.85 30.89
C LEU A 4 12.42 -28.12 31.11
N SER A 5 12.17 -27.55 32.30
CA SER A 5 10.83 -27.06 32.68
C SER A 5 10.68 -25.53 32.69
N ASP A 6 11.75 -24.75 32.56
CA ASP A 6 11.63 -23.28 32.52
C ASP A 6 11.38 -22.73 31.10
N GLN A 7 11.46 -23.56 30.06
CA GLN A 7 11.31 -23.10 28.68
C GLN A 7 9.89 -23.20 28.12
N GLU A 8 8.97 -23.94 28.76
CA GLU A 8 7.61 -24.13 28.24
C GLU A 8 6.58 -23.09 28.71
N ALA A 9 6.84 -22.33 29.78
CA ALA A 9 5.83 -21.42 30.34
C ALA A 9 5.66 -20.09 29.59
N ASN A 10 6.60 -19.69 28.72
CA ASN A 10 6.57 -18.39 28.03
C ASN A 10 6.18 -18.48 26.53
N LEU A 11 5.87 -19.68 26.04
CA LEU A 11 5.58 -19.95 24.62
C LEU A 11 4.10 -19.74 24.20
N PRO A 12 3.06 -20.05 25.00
CA PRO A 12 1.68 -20.04 24.48
C PRO A 12 1.09 -18.63 24.31
N VAL A 13 1.50 -17.67 25.15
CA VAL A 13 1.03 -16.27 25.08
C VAL A 13 1.52 -15.60 23.80
N SER A 14 2.81 -15.73 23.49
CA SER A 14 3.40 -15.11 22.29
C SER A 14 2.85 -15.65 20.96
N VAL A 15 2.46 -16.93 20.90
CA VAL A 15 1.86 -17.52 19.69
C VAL A 15 0.40 -17.07 19.53
N SER A 16 -0.36 -17.00 20.63
CA SER A 16 -1.73 -16.49 20.62
C SER A 16 -1.79 -15.01 20.27
N GLU A 17 -0.88 -14.20 20.81
CA GLU A 17 -0.77 -12.77 20.51
C GLU A 17 -0.40 -12.53 19.03
N LYS A 18 0.57 -13.28 18.49
CA LYS A 18 0.94 -13.20 17.06
C LYS A 18 -0.19 -13.64 16.13
N LYS A 19 -0.96 -14.65 16.52
CA LYS A 19 -2.13 -15.09 15.74
C LYS A 19 -3.21 -14.01 15.73
N MET A 20 -3.51 -13.44 16.90
CA MET A 20 -4.44 -12.32 17.02
C MET A 20 -3.96 -11.11 16.20
N GLU A 21 -2.66 -10.77 16.24
CA GLU A 21 -2.07 -9.70 15.43
C GLU A 21 -2.26 -9.95 13.93
N ALA A 22 -1.99 -11.15 13.44
CA ALA A 22 -2.17 -11.53 12.05
C ALA A 22 -3.64 -11.46 11.61
N GLU A 23 -4.57 -11.94 12.45
CA GLU A 23 -6.01 -11.84 12.20
C GLU A 23 -6.47 -10.38 12.11
N ARG A 24 -6.01 -9.51 13.02
CA ARG A 24 -6.35 -8.09 13.00
C ARG A 24 -5.78 -7.35 11.80
N MET A 25 -4.57 -7.70 11.36
CA MET A 25 -3.98 -7.13 10.15
C MET A 25 -4.68 -7.63 8.87
N HIS A 26 -5.17 -8.87 8.87
CA HIS A 26 -6.01 -9.39 7.81
C HIS A 26 -7.35 -8.64 7.74
N ASP A 27 -8.00 -8.38 8.87
CA ASP A 27 -9.22 -7.57 8.95
C ASP A 27 -8.99 -6.17 8.36
N VAL A 28 -7.88 -5.50 8.73
CA VAL A 28 -7.51 -4.18 8.19
C VAL A 28 -7.37 -4.23 6.66
N HIS A 29 -6.75 -5.29 6.13
CA HIS A 29 -6.63 -5.48 4.68
C HIS A 29 -7.99 -5.59 3.99
N LEU A 30 -8.88 -6.45 4.51
CA LEU A 30 -10.22 -6.63 3.96
C LEU A 30 -11.07 -5.36 4.03
N ILE A 31 -10.95 -4.59 5.11
CA ILE A 31 -11.65 -3.31 5.26
C ILE A 31 -11.16 -2.32 4.19
N LEU A 32 -9.85 -2.20 3.98
CA LEU A 32 -9.28 -1.34 2.95
C LEU A 32 -9.67 -1.78 1.54
N GLU A 33 -9.63 -3.07 1.25
CA GLU A 33 -10.05 -3.61 -0.04
C GLU A 33 -11.53 -3.29 -0.31
N ASN A 34 -12.41 -3.59 0.66
CA ASN A 34 -13.83 -3.31 0.54
C ASN A 34 -14.12 -1.81 0.40
N LEU A 35 -13.38 -0.95 1.10
CA LEU A 35 -13.48 0.51 0.97
C LEU A 35 -13.14 0.95 -0.46
N PHE A 36 -12.01 0.50 -1.01
CA PHE A 36 -11.58 0.91 -2.35
C PHE A 36 -12.39 0.29 -3.48
N LEU A 37 -13.03 -0.86 -3.25
CA LEU A 37 -13.99 -1.46 -4.17
C LEU A 37 -15.31 -0.67 -4.19
N ARG A 38 -15.84 -0.29 -3.03
CA ARG A 38 -17.10 0.48 -2.90
C ARG A 38 -16.95 1.92 -3.35
N GLU A 39 -15.83 2.55 -3.04
CA GLU A 39 -15.57 3.97 -3.33
C GLU A 39 -14.64 4.16 -4.53
N ALA A 40 -14.90 3.45 -5.63
CA ALA A 40 -14.13 3.62 -6.87
C ALA A 40 -14.13 5.08 -7.38
N THR A 41 -15.18 5.85 -7.10
CA THR A 41 -15.26 7.28 -7.45
C THR A 41 -14.25 8.12 -6.66
N SER A 42 -14.17 7.93 -5.34
CA SER A 42 -13.20 8.62 -4.48
C SER A 42 -11.77 8.28 -4.90
N VAL A 43 -11.48 7.00 -5.20
CA VAL A 43 -10.18 6.57 -5.70
C VAL A 43 -9.83 7.25 -7.03
N ARG A 44 -10.77 7.33 -7.98
CA ARG A 44 -10.55 8.05 -9.25
C ARG A 44 -10.26 9.52 -9.02
N LEU A 45 -10.96 10.18 -8.11
CA LEU A 45 -10.71 11.58 -7.74
C LEU A 45 -9.31 11.77 -7.14
N ILE A 46 -8.89 10.89 -6.23
CA ILE A 46 -7.54 10.92 -5.66
C ILE A 46 -6.49 10.79 -6.77
N LEU A 47 -6.65 9.81 -7.66
CA LEU A 47 -5.74 9.58 -8.79
C LEU A 47 -5.72 10.76 -9.77
N ASP A 48 -6.85 11.42 -9.98
CA ASP A 48 -6.95 12.62 -10.81
C ASP A 48 -6.20 13.79 -10.20
N CYS A 49 -6.39 14.05 -8.91
CA CYS A 49 -5.65 15.08 -8.18
C CYS A 49 -4.14 14.82 -8.24
N LEU A 50 -3.71 13.58 -8.00
CA LEU A 50 -2.30 13.17 -8.08
C LEU A 50 -1.72 13.37 -9.48
N TYR A 51 -2.49 13.01 -10.52
CA TYR A 51 -2.06 13.19 -11.89
C TYR A 51 -1.92 14.67 -12.27
N ASP A 52 -2.87 15.50 -11.85
CA ASP A 52 -2.86 16.93 -12.17
C ASP A 52 -1.69 17.64 -11.48
N ILE A 53 -1.43 17.36 -10.19
CA ILE A 53 -0.28 17.92 -9.48
C ILE A 53 1.05 17.37 -10.04
N GLY A 54 1.14 16.06 -10.24
CA GLY A 54 2.36 15.39 -10.71
C GLY A 54 2.76 15.80 -12.12
N SER A 55 1.79 15.92 -13.04
CA SER A 55 2.05 16.38 -14.40
C SER A 55 2.52 17.84 -14.43
N ILE A 56 1.94 18.72 -13.62
CA ILE A 56 2.39 20.12 -13.52
C ILE A 56 3.80 20.21 -12.97
N ASN A 57 4.09 19.49 -11.88
CA ASN A 57 5.42 19.52 -11.25
C ASN A 57 6.50 18.97 -12.20
N LEU A 58 6.24 17.82 -12.84
CA LEU A 58 7.17 17.20 -13.80
C LEU A 58 7.41 18.10 -15.03
N ILE A 59 6.37 18.74 -15.55
CA ILE A 59 6.49 19.61 -16.73
C ILE A 59 7.27 20.88 -16.38
N ASN A 60 7.02 21.46 -15.20
CA ASN A 60 7.71 22.68 -14.77
C ASN A 60 9.18 22.44 -14.42
N GLU A 61 9.51 21.31 -13.79
CA GLU A 61 10.88 20.99 -13.39
C GLU A 61 11.75 20.54 -14.57
N ARG A 62 11.17 19.81 -15.53
CA ARG A 62 11.93 19.17 -16.61
C ARG A 62 11.93 19.93 -17.93
N PHE A 63 10.95 20.82 -18.16
CA PHE A 63 10.74 21.46 -19.47
C PHE A 63 10.46 22.97 -19.34
N ALA A 64 11.52 23.74 -19.09
CA ALA A 64 11.48 25.21 -19.03
C ALA A 64 11.12 25.89 -20.37
N ASN A 65 11.28 25.19 -21.50
CA ASN A 65 11.03 25.75 -22.83
C ASN A 65 9.52 25.75 -23.20
N ARG A 66 8.98 26.93 -23.54
CA ARG A 66 7.54 27.16 -23.85
C ARG A 66 6.90 26.20 -24.88
N PRO A 67 7.52 25.87 -26.04
CA PRO A 67 6.89 24.94 -26.99
C PRO A 67 6.86 23.51 -26.48
N LEU A 68 7.90 23.09 -25.74
CA LEU A 68 8.01 21.75 -25.17
C LEU A 68 7.02 21.54 -24.00
N ASN A 69 6.80 22.57 -23.19
CA ASN A 69 5.76 22.59 -22.17
C ASN A 69 4.35 22.38 -22.78
N ARG A 70 4.07 22.98 -23.95
CA ARG A 70 2.78 22.79 -24.65
C ARG A 70 2.61 21.36 -25.17
N VAL A 71 3.64 20.76 -25.75
CA VAL A 71 3.63 19.35 -26.18
C VAL A 71 3.44 18.43 -24.98
N MET A 72 4.14 18.67 -23.88
CA MET A 72 4.06 17.81 -22.71
C MET A 72 2.72 17.93 -21.98
N LYS A 73 2.08 19.11 -21.99
CA LYS A 73 0.69 19.29 -21.56
C LYS A 73 -0.31 18.53 -22.43
N LEU A 74 -0.07 18.45 -23.74
CA LEU A 74 -0.89 17.66 -24.66
C LEU A 74 -0.70 16.16 -24.40
N VAL A 75 0.54 15.69 -24.23
CA VAL A 75 0.84 14.30 -23.86
C VAL A 75 0.20 13.95 -22.52
N ALA A 76 0.25 14.84 -21.52
CA ALA A 76 -0.43 14.64 -20.25
C ALA A 76 -1.95 14.49 -20.45
N LYS A 77 -2.59 15.39 -21.21
CA LYS A 77 -4.03 15.28 -21.51
C LYS A 77 -4.40 14.00 -22.26
N MET A 78 -3.58 13.58 -23.23
CA MET A 78 -3.84 12.40 -24.05
C MET A 78 -3.56 11.08 -23.31
N THR A 79 -2.60 11.07 -22.39
CA THR A 79 -2.28 9.89 -21.57
C THR A 79 -3.17 9.77 -20.33
N LYS A 80 -3.85 10.84 -19.91
CA LYS A 80 -4.79 10.86 -18.77
C LYS A 80 -5.84 9.73 -18.78
N PRO A 81 -6.57 9.43 -19.87
CA PRO A 81 -7.58 8.35 -19.85
C PRO A 81 -6.97 6.96 -19.70
N ALA A 82 -5.84 6.69 -20.35
CA ALA A 82 -5.12 5.43 -20.20
C ALA A 82 -4.55 5.30 -18.78
N PHE A 83 -3.87 6.34 -18.29
CA PHE A 83 -3.36 6.41 -16.94
C PHE A 83 -4.46 6.18 -15.90
N ARG A 84 -5.61 6.85 -16.03
CA ARG A 84 -6.77 6.65 -15.13
C ARG A 84 -7.18 5.18 -15.03
N PHE A 85 -7.28 4.49 -16.17
CA PHE A 85 -7.69 3.09 -16.19
C PHE A 85 -6.64 2.18 -15.56
N PHE A 86 -5.37 2.33 -15.95
CA PHE A 86 -4.27 1.52 -15.41
C PHE A 86 -4.03 1.81 -13.92
N ALA A 87 -3.99 3.08 -13.54
CA ALA A 87 -3.79 3.52 -12.16
C ALA A 87 -4.94 3.05 -11.27
N LEU A 88 -6.19 3.12 -11.71
CA LEU A 88 -7.32 2.60 -10.93
C LEU A 88 -7.22 1.09 -10.71
N ARG A 89 -6.95 0.32 -11.76
CA ARG A 89 -6.77 -1.14 -11.65
C ARG A 89 -5.58 -1.51 -10.76
N TRP A 90 -4.46 -0.79 -10.91
CA TRP A 90 -3.28 -1.00 -10.08
C TRP A 90 -3.56 -0.64 -8.61
N PHE A 91 -4.24 0.49 -8.37
CA PHE A 91 -4.58 0.97 -7.04
C PHE A 91 -5.51 -0.02 -6.32
N GLN A 92 -6.57 -0.48 -6.96
CA GLN A 92 -7.48 -1.47 -6.36
C GLN A 92 -6.78 -2.79 -6.03
N LYS A 93 -5.84 -3.25 -6.86
CA LYS A 93 -5.11 -4.52 -6.64
C LYS A 93 -3.97 -4.42 -5.63
N ASN A 94 -3.29 -3.29 -5.53
CA ASN A 94 -2.02 -3.19 -4.80
C ASN A 94 -2.08 -2.22 -3.61
N CYS A 95 -2.85 -1.13 -3.72
CA CYS A 95 -2.91 -0.10 -2.69
C CYS A 95 -3.43 -0.61 -1.34
N PRO A 96 -4.49 -1.43 -1.25
CA PRO A 96 -4.92 -1.98 0.04
C PRO A 96 -3.77 -2.68 0.76
N ARG A 97 -3.02 -3.53 0.05
CA ARG A 97 -1.86 -4.24 0.62
C ARG A 97 -0.72 -3.30 1.03
N LEU A 98 -0.41 -2.31 0.19
CA LEU A 98 0.63 -1.33 0.50
C LEU A 98 0.30 -0.51 1.75
N ILE A 99 -0.96 -0.09 1.89
CA ILE A 99 -1.43 0.65 3.06
C ILE A 99 -1.44 -0.26 4.29
N THR A 100 -1.95 -1.48 4.20
CA THR A 100 -1.91 -2.46 5.30
C THR A 100 -0.48 -2.68 5.79
N ASN A 101 0.47 -2.90 4.88
CA ASN A 101 1.87 -3.12 5.24
C ASN A 101 2.49 -1.86 5.85
N TRP A 102 2.20 -0.68 5.31
CA TRP A 102 2.69 0.57 5.88
C TRP A 102 2.13 0.81 7.30
N LEU A 103 0.83 0.57 7.51
CA LEU A 103 0.19 0.67 8.83
C LEU A 103 0.79 -0.33 9.81
N TYR A 104 1.06 -1.56 9.35
CA TYR A 104 1.76 -2.57 10.14
C TYR A 104 3.12 -2.06 10.63
N THR A 105 3.90 -1.44 9.74
CA THR A 105 5.20 -0.85 10.09
C THR A 105 5.09 0.30 11.10
N GLN A 106 3.98 1.05 11.13
CA GLN A 106 3.79 2.12 12.12
C GLN A 106 3.47 1.59 13.52
N VAL A 107 2.82 0.43 13.64
CA VAL A 107 2.46 -0.17 14.94
C VAL A 107 3.57 -1.04 15.53
N LEU A 108 4.57 -1.40 14.72
CA LEU A 108 5.83 -1.98 15.18
C LEU A 108 6.66 -0.85 15.83
N PHE A 109 6.43 -0.56 17.11
CA PHE A 109 7.15 0.47 17.89
C PHE A 109 8.63 0.14 18.16
N SER A 110 9.32 -0.58 17.28
CA SER A 110 10.74 -0.95 17.41
C SER A 110 11.36 -1.10 16.03
N GLY A 111 12.59 -0.59 15.86
CA GLY A 111 13.30 -0.36 14.60
C GLY A 111 13.68 -1.60 13.76
N ASP A 112 12.75 -2.52 13.53
CA ASP A 112 12.91 -3.70 12.67
C ASP A 112 12.32 -3.46 11.27
N PHE A 113 12.55 -2.27 10.69
CA PHE A 113 12.23 -1.93 9.30
C PHE A 113 12.85 -2.91 8.27
N LEU A 114 13.80 -3.76 8.69
CA LEU A 114 14.49 -4.75 7.87
C LEU A 114 13.94 -6.19 8.02
N LYS A 115 12.95 -6.43 8.90
CA LYS A 115 12.41 -7.79 9.16
C LYS A 115 10.93 -7.96 8.83
N ALA A 116 10.23 -6.91 8.41
CA ALA A 116 8.88 -7.01 7.86
C ALA A 116 8.91 -7.67 6.46
N SER A 117 9.30 -8.94 6.42
CA SER A 117 8.99 -9.86 5.33
C SER A 117 7.46 -10.00 5.26
N PRO A 118 6.88 -10.19 4.06
CA PRO A 118 5.45 -10.09 3.87
C PRO A 118 4.72 -11.09 4.76
N VAL A 119 3.58 -10.65 5.29
CA VAL A 119 2.54 -11.51 5.89
C VAL A 119 2.51 -12.85 5.14
N PRO A 120 2.66 -14.00 5.81
CA PRO A 120 2.59 -15.29 5.14
C PRO A 120 1.24 -15.37 4.46
N THR A 121 1.27 -15.32 3.13
CA THR A 121 0.14 -15.67 2.29
C THR A 121 -0.17 -17.13 2.56
N ALA A 122 -1.28 -17.39 3.25
CA ALA A 122 -1.87 -18.71 3.33
C ALA A 122 -2.41 -19.07 1.93
N ASP A 123 -1.51 -19.42 1.01
CA ASP A 123 -1.81 -19.99 -0.31
C ASP A 123 -0.53 -20.69 -0.83
N GLU A 124 -0.18 -21.82 -0.21
CA GLU A 124 0.49 -22.92 -0.91
C GLU A 124 -0.39 -24.15 -0.79
N GLY A 125 -1.08 -24.45 -1.90
CA GLY A 125 -1.76 -25.70 -2.20
C GLY A 125 -1.42 -26.10 -3.62
#